data_AF-A0A957Y345-F1
#
_entry.id   AF-A0A957Y345-F1
#
_cell.length_a   1.000
_cell.length_b   1.000
_cell.length_c   1.000
_cell.angle_alpha   90.00
_cell.angle_beta   90.00
_cell.angle_gamma   90.00
#
_symmetry.space_group_name_H-M   'P 1'
#
loop_
_entity.id
_entity.type
_entity.pdbx_description
1 polymer ?
#
loop_
_entity_poly.entity_id
_entity_poly.type
_entity_poly.pdbx_seq_one_letter_code
_entity_poly.pdbx_strand_id
1 'polypeptide(L)'
;NSVDRLVCHEFNRFRERVATFDKLQQTAASLGKARPVTRLLVITITLGAWLICVLIATQFLTFLSAGLLLGLTTVLIFTVMMIPPRVYGTSVEAIEGRVLVVVEKLQAILNTDELGFTEAAFFQVRDVLREANAELRQQVYLNRVDARR
;
A
#
# COMPACT_ATOMS: atom_id res chain seq x y z
N ASN A 1 -9.85 -4.49 1.97
CA ASN A 1 -8.77 -4.44 0.95
C ASN A 1 -9.16 -3.68 -0.33
N SER A 2 -9.74 -2.48 -0.23
CA SER A 2 -9.87 -1.57 -1.37
C SER A 2 -8.57 -0.76 -1.48
N VAL A 3 -7.86 -0.88 -2.61
CA VAL A 3 -6.75 0.03 -2.92
C VAL A 3 -7.37 1.30 -3.46
N ASP A 4 -7.47 2.33 -2.64
CA ASP A 4 -7.97 3.63 -3.07
C ASP A 4 -6.83 4.43 -3.71
N ARG A 5 -7.01 4.77 -4.99
CA ARG A 5 -6.04 5.55 -5.76
C ARG A 5 -5.87 6.95 -5.18
N LEU A 6 -6.95 7.53 -4.66
CA LEU A 6 -6.95 8.88 -4.11
C LEU A 6 -6.10 8.92 -2.84
N VAL A 7 -6.29 7.95 -1.94
CA VAL A 7 -5.48 7.77 -0.72
C VAL A 7 -4.00 7.54 -1.04
N CYS A 8 -3.68 6.77 -2.09
CA CYS A 8 -2.29 6.57 -2.52
C CYS A 8 -1.63 7.88 -3.00
N HIS A 9 -2.36 8.70 -3.75
CA HIS A 9 -1.86 10.00 -4.22
C HIS A 9 -1.69 10.99 -3.07
N GLU A 10 -2.65 11.01 -2.14
CA GLU A 10 -2.60 11.86 -0.96
C GLU A 10 -1.43 11.48 -0.05
N PHE A 11 -1.21 10.18 0.17
CA PHE A 11 -0.03 9.70 0.90
C PHE A 11 1.28 10.09 0.23
N ASN A 12 1.38 9.99 -1.10
CA ASN A 12 2.60 10.38 -1.81
C ASN A 12 2.86 11.89 -1.67
N ARG A 13 1.82 12.73 -1.71
CA ARG A 13 1.94 14.18 -1.48
C ARG A 13 2.26 14.51 -0.02
N PHE A 14 1.72 13.73 0.92
CA PHE A 14 2.08 13.84 2.34
C PHE A 14 3.56 13.48 2.54
N ARG A 15 4.03 12.36 1.98
CA ARG A 15 5.43 11.93 2.06
C ARG A 15 6.38 13.00 1.52
N GLU A 16 6.06 13.62 0.38
CA GLU A 16 6.86 14.72 -0.17
C GLU A 16 6.94 15.91 0.79
N ARG A 17 5.81 16.29 1.42
CA ARG A 17 5.78 17.32 2.47
C ARG A 17 6.54 16.92 3.74
N VAL A 18 6.53 15.65 4.12
CA VAL A 18 7.30 15.18 5.29
C VAL A 18 8.80 15.15 4.98
N ALA A 19 9.17 14.81 3.75
CA ALA A 19 10.56 14.76 3.30
C ALA A 19 11.25 16.14 3.26
N THR A 20 10.50 17.24 3.20
CA THR A 20 11.06 18.59 3.30
C THR A 20 11.50 18.97 4.71
N PHE A 21 11.06 18.23 5.74
CA PHE A 21 11.52 18.46 7.11
C PHE A 21 12.79 17.65 7.39
N ASP A 22 13.89 18.35 7.69
CA ASP A 22 15.22 17.76 7.84
C ASP A 22 15.24 16.62 8.89
N LYS A 23 14.58 16.84 10.04
CA LYS A 23 14.46 15.83 11.12
C LYS A 23 13.61 14.61 10.77
N LEU A 24 12.75 14.70 9.74
CA LEU A 24 11.87 13.62 9.30
C LEU A 24 12.33 13.00 7.98
N GLN A 25 13.34 13.56 7.33
CA GLN A 25 13.83 13.12 6.02
C GLN A 25 14.25 11.65 6.03
N GLN A 26 14.98 11.22 7.05
CA GLN A 26 15.41 9.81 7.19
C GLN A 26 14.22 8.85 7.34
N THR A 27 13.20 9.27 8.09
CA THR A 27 11.97 8.48 8.24
C THR A 27 11.19 8.46 6.91
N ALA A 28 11.08 9.60 6.22
CA ALA A 28 10.44 9.72 4.91
C ALA A 28 11.15 8.94 3.79
N ALA A 29 12.47 8.76 3.90
CA ALA A 29 13.26 7.93 3.00
C ALA A 29 12.99 6.43 3.22
N SER A 30 12.80 6.02 4.48
CA SER A 30 12.43 4.62 4.80
C SER A 30 11.01 4.25 4.33
N LEU A 31 10.13 5.24 4.18
CA LEU A 31 8.75 5.09 3.72
C LEU A 31 8.72 5.06 2.19
N GLY A 32 8.83 3.88 1.58
CA GLY A 32 8.76 3.72 0.11
C GLY A 32 7.48 4.34 -0.51
N LYS A 33 7.53 4.64 -1.82
CA LYS A 33 6.38 5.24 -2.54
C LYS A 33 5.15 4.32 -2.50
N ALA A 34 3.97 4.88 -2.29
CA ALA A 34 2.73 4.10 -2.41
C ALA A 34 2.45 3.81 -3.89
N ARG A 35 2.17 2.54 -4.20
CA ARG A 35 1.88 2.08 -5.56
C ARG A 35 0.38 1.76 -5.64
N PRO A 36 -0.39 2.51 -6.43
CA PRO A 36 -1.83 2.31 -6.58
C PRO A 36 -2.12 1.16 -7.56
N VAL A 37 -1.54 0.00 -7.30
CA VAL A 37 -1.71 -1.18 -8.16
C VAL A 37 -2.77 -2.07 -7.51
N THR A 38 -3.94 -2.12 -8.15
CA THR A 38 -5.07 -2.93 -7.71
C THR A 38 -4.89 -4.38 -8.16
N ARG A 39 -5.37 -5.34 -7.36
CA ARG A 39 -5.39 -6.77 -7.71
C ARG A 39 -6.05 -7.02 -9.08
N LEU A 40 -7.12 -6.27 -9.37
CA LEU A 40 -7.82 -6.33 -10.64
C LEU A 40 -6.93 -5.92 -11.81
N LEU A 41 -6.08 -4.90 -11.63
CA LEU A 41 -5.20 -4.41 -12.69
C LEU A 41 -4.15 -5.46 -13.08
N VAL A 42 -3.57 -6.16 -12.09
CA VAL A 42 -2.64 -7.27 -12.35
C VAL A 42 -3.36 -8.41 -13.06
N ILE A 43 -4.55 -8.80 -12.59
CA ILE A 43 -5.36 -9.84 -13.24
C ILE A 43 -5.68 -9.47 -14.69
N THR A 44 -6.08 -8.22 -14.96
CA THR A 44 -6.40 -7.76 -16.32
C THR A 44 -5.18 -7.75 -17.24
N ILE A 45 -4.00 -7.34 -16.75
CA ILE A 45 -2.76 -7.34 -17.55
C ILE A 45 -2.34 -8.79 -17.84
N THR A 46 -2.36 -9.68 -16.84
CA THR A 46 -1.98 -11.08 -17.01
C THR A 46 -2.94 -11.81 -17.95
N LEU A 47 -4.25 -11.62 -17.82
CA LEU A 47 -5.25 -12.18 -18.73
C LEU A 47 -5.11 -11.61 -20.14
N GLY A 48 -4.88 -10.30 -20.28
CA GLY A 48 -4.66 -9.66 -21.57
C GLY A 48 -3.42 -10.20 -22.30
N ALA A 49 -2.30 -10.30 -21.59
CA ALA A 49 -1.06 -10.88 -22.12
C ALA A 49 -1.25 -12.35 -22.52
N TRP A 50 -1.93 -13.13 -21.67
CA TRP A 50 -2.26 -14.52 -21.96
C TRP A 50 -3.10 -14.66 -23.23
N LEU A 51 -4.15 -13.83 -23.38
CA LEU A 51 -5.04 -13.88 -24.53
C LEU A 51 -4.32 -13.52 -25.83
N ILE A 52 -3.40 -12.55 -25.78
CA ILE A 52 -2.51 -12.22 -26.92
C ILE A 52 -1.61 -13.41 -27.26
N CYS A 53 -0.98 -14.05 -26.27
CA CYS A 53 -0.16 -15.24 -26.48
C CYS A 53 -0.96 -16.39 -27.11
N VAL A 54 -2.19 -16.63 -26.65
CA VAL A 54 -3.08 -17.66 -27.22
C VAL A 54 -3.43 -17.32 -28.66
N LEU A 55 -3.82 -16.07 -28.95
CA LEU A 55 -4.15 -15.66 -30.32
C LEU A 55 -2.97 -15.87 -31.28
N ILE A 56 -1.76 -15.46 -30.88
CA ILE A 56 -0.54 -15.68 -31.67
C ILE A 56 -0.28 -17.18 -31.82
N ALA A 57 -0.33 -17.94 -30.73
CA ALA A 57 -0.08 -19.38 -30.77
C ALA A 57 -1.06 -20.13 -31.68
N THR A 58 -2.34 -19.75 -31.70
CA THR A 58 -3.33 -20.36 -32.60
C THR A 58 -3.10 -20.04 -34.08
N GLN A 59 -2.41 -18.93 -34.41
CA GLN A 59 -2.01 -18.64 -35.79
C GLN A 59 -0.84 -19.51 -36.28
N PHE A 60 0.07 -19.88 -35.38
CA PHE A 60 1.26 -20.67 -35.71
C PHE A 60 1.09 -22.18 -35.47
N LEU A 61 0.26 -22.59 -34.52
CA LEU A 61 0.01 -23.98 -34.14
C LEU A 61 -1.47 -24.31 -34.26
N THR A 62 -1.86 -24.87 -35.40
CA THR A 62 -3.22 -25.36 -35.70
C THR A 62 -3.64 -26.57 -34.86
N PHE A 63 -2.75 -27.14 -34.06
CA PHE A 63 -2.96 -28.39 -33.31
C PHE A 63 -3.29 -28.19 -31.82
N LEU A 64 -3.45 -26.94 -31.37
CA LEU A 64 -3.82 -26.63 -29.99
C LEU A 64 -5.29 -27.02 -29.73
N SER A 65 -5.49 -28.15 -29.06
CA SER A 65 -6.84 -28.58 -28.65
C SER A 65 -7.45 -27.62 -27.62
N ALA A 66 -8.75 -27.36 -27.73
CA ALA A 66 -9.48 -26.46 -26.82
C ALA A 66 -9.35 -26.88 -25.34
N GLY A 67 -9.20 -28.18 -25.06
CA GLY A 67 -8.98 -28.71 -23.72
C GLY A 67 -7.64 -28.27 -23.11
N LEU A 68 -6.57 -28.20 -23.90
CA LEU A 68 -5.26 -27.74 -23.42
C LEU A 68 -5.28 -26.24 -23.08
N LEU A 69 -5.95 -25.44 -23.91
CA LEU A 69 -6.12 -24.00 -23.69
C LEU A 69 -6.91 -23.73 -22.41
N LEU A 70 -8.00 -24.47 -22.18
CA LEU A 70 -8.79 -24.37 -20.96
C LEU A 70 -7.98 -24.79 -19.73
N GLY A 71 -7.21 -25.88 -19.81
CA GLY A 71 -6.31 -26.32 -18.74
C GLY A 71 -5.24 -25.29 -18.40
N LEU A 72 -4.64 -24.65 -19.40
CA LEU A 72 -3.65 -23.59 -19.18
C LEU A 72 -4.28 -22.34 -18.57
N THR A 73 -5.49 -21.95 -19.00
CA THR A 73 -6.19 -20.80 -18.39
C THR A 73 -6.52 -21.02 -16.91
N THR A 74 -6.95 -22.22 -16.52
CA THR A 74 -7.29 -22.50 -15.12
C THR A 74 -6.05 -22.51 -14.22
N VAL A 75 -4.94 -23.08 -14.70
CA VAL A 75 -3.64 -23.04 -14.01
C VAL A 75 -3.12 -21.60 -13.87
N LEU A 76 -3.26 -20.78 -14.92
CA LEU A 76 -2.88 -19.36 -14.89
C LEU A 76 -3.69 -18.57 -13.84
N ILE A 77 -5.01 -18.73 -13.85
CA ILE A 77 -5.89 -18.07 -12.88
C ILE A 77 -5.54 -18.51 -11.46
N PHE A 78 -5.29 -19.80 -11.25
CA PHE A 78 -4.93 -20.34 -9.94
C PHE A 78 -3.58 -19.79 -9.44
N THR A 79 -2.56 -19.74 -10.29
CA THR A 79 -1.24 -19.20 -9.94
C THR A 79 -1.28 -17.71 -9.64
N VAL A 80 -2.08 -16.92 -10.39
CA VAL A 80 -2.32 -15.50 -10.08
C VAL A 80 -3.06 -15.36 -8.75
N MET A 81 -4.05 -16.19 -8.45
CA MET A 81 -4.75 -16.14 -7.16
C MET A 81 -3.86 -16.51 -5.98
N MET A 82 -2.80 -17.29 -6.21
CA MET A 82 -1.85 -17.70 -5.17
C MET A 82 -0.79 -16.65 -4.84
N ILE A 83 -0.61 -15.60 -5.67
CA ILE A 83 0.33 -14.52 -5.34
C ILE A 83 -0.22 -13.77 -4.11
N PRO A 84 0.57 -13.58 -3.04
CA PRO A 84 0.09 -12.98 -1.81
C PRO A 84 -0.29 -11.49 -2.00
N PRO A 85 -1.35 -11.01 -1.32
CA PRO A 85 -1.87 -9.64 -1.44
C PRO A 85 -0.81 -8.54 -1.24
N ARG A 86 0.28 -8.88 -0.54
CA ARG A 86 1.43 -8.01 -0.25
C ARG A 86 2.23 -7.58 -1.49
N VAL A 87 2.09 -8.29 -2.61
CA VAL A 87 2.89 -8.06 -3.82
C VAL A 87 2.18 -7.12 -4.81
N TYR A 88 0.86 -7.00 -4.74
CA TYR A 88 0.11 -6.29 -5.79
C TYR A 88 0.09 -4.79 -5.64
N GLY A 89 0.09 -4.23 -4.42
CA GLY A 89 0.00 -2.79 -4.21
C GLY A 89 0.07 -2.41 -2.73
N THR A 90 0.16 -1.12 -2.45
CA THR A 90 0.05 -0.63 -1.07
C THR A 90 -1.43 -0.53 -0.69
N SER A 91 -1.90 -1.41 0.20
CA SER A 91 -3.25 -1.30 0.77
C SER A 91 -3.37 -0.05 1.64
N VAL A 92 -4.60 0.40 1.89
CA VAL A 92 -4.87 1.50 2.83
C VAL A 92 -4.31 1.16 4.21
N GLU A 93 -4.38 -0.10 4.64
CA GLU A 93 -3.80 -0.54 5.93
C GLU A 93 -2.27 -0.39 5.97
N ALA A 94 -1.59 -0.67 4.84
CA ALA A 94 -0.15 -0.46 4.72
C ALA A 94 0.21 1.03 4.71
N ILE A 95 -0.70 1.90 4.23
CA ILE A 95 -0.55 3.36 4.28
C ILE A 95 -0.75 3.87 5.71
N GLU A 96 -1.80 3.43 6.41
CA GLU A 96 -2.07 3.79 7.82
C GLU A 96 -0.90 3.41 8.73
N GLY A 97 -0.37 2.20 8.60
CA GLY A 97 0.80 1.77 9.37
C GLY A 97 2.06 2.60 9.09
N ARG A 98 2.21 3.10 7.86
CA ARG A 98 3.30 4.01 7.47
C ARG A 98 3.12 5.41 8.05
N VAL A 99 1.90 5.93 8.07
CA VAL A 99 1.57 7.21 8.72
C VAL A 99 1.81 7.12 10.22
N LEU A 100 1.44 6.00 10.85
CA LEU A 100 1.69 5.76 12.28
C LEU A 100 3.19 5.91 12.64
N VAL A 101 4.10 5.36 11.82
CA VAL A 101 5.55 5.52 12.04
C VAL A 101 5.98 6.99 12.00
N VAL A 102 5.40 7.80 11.10
CA VAL A 102 5.67 9.24 11.04
C VAL A 102 5.15 9.94 12.30
N VAL A 103 3.93 9.63 12.73
CA VAL A 103 3.31 10.20 13.94
C VAL A 103 4.12 9.85 15.19
N GLU A 104 4.59 8.61 15.33
CA GLU A 104 5.44 8.19 16.44
C GLU A 104 6.78 8.92 16.45
N LYS A 105 7.38 9.16 15.27
CA LYS A 105 8.60 9.97 15.15
C LYS A 105 8.38 11.44 15.48
N LEU A 106 7.25 12.01 15.06
CA LEU A 106 6.86 13.38 15.43
C LEU A 106 6.68 13.52 16.94
N GLN A 107 6.03 12.56 17.60
CA GLN A 107 5.92 12.54 19.06
C GLN A 107 7.29 12.43 19.74
N ALA A 108 8.19 11.60 19.21
CA ALA A 108 9.54 11.48 19.75
C ALA A 108 10.29 12.82 19.66
N ILE A 109 10.27 13.49 18.50
CA ILE A 109 10.91 14.80 18.32
C ILE A 109 10.28 15.85 19.24
N LEU A 110 8.94 15.86 19.37
CA LEU A 110 8.23 16.75 20.27
C LEU A 110 8.69 16.57 21.73
N ASN A 111 8.81 15.32 22.18
CA ASN A 111 9.28 15.00 23.54
C ASN A 111 10.76 15.32 23.76
N THR A 112 11.53 15.57 22.70
CA THR A 112 12.96 15.95 22.82
C THR A 112 13.14 17.46 23.02
N ASP A 113 12.05 18.23 23.03
CA ASP A 113 11.99 19.71 23.18
C ASP A 113 12.81 20.53 22.16
N GLU A 114 13.35 19.87 21.13
CA GLU A 114 14.20 20.50 20.12
C GLU A 114 13.43 21.35 19.10
N LEU A 115 12.14 21.61 19.32
CA LEU A 115 11.27 22.35 18.40
C LEU A 115 10.99 23.78 18.89
N GLY A 116 11.41 24.14 20.10
CA GLY A 116 11.30 25.51 20.62
C GLY A 116 9.84 26.00 20.70
N PHE A 117 8.91 25.10 20.97
CA PHE A 117 7.49 25.45 21.07
C PHE A 117 7.23 26.31 22.30
N THR A 118 6.22 27.18 22.20
CA THR A 118 5.60 27.74 23.40
C THR A 118 4.84 26.63 24.13
N GLU A 119 4.73 26.73 25.45
CA GLU A 119 4.09 25.69 26.28
C GLU A 119 2.66 25.34 25.81
N ALA A 120 1.87 26.35 25.42
CA ALA A 120 0.54 26.13 24.87
C ALA A 120 0.54 25.39 23.52
N ALA A 121 1.47 25.74 22.62
CA ALA A 121 1.60 25.06 21.33
C ALA A 121 2.11 23.63 21.51
N PHE A 122 3.02 23.39 22.45
CA PHE A 122 3.50 22.05 22.80
C PHE A 122 2.35 21.14 23.22
N PHE A 123 1.51 21.59 24.18
CA PHE A 123 0.39 20.79 24.66
C PHE A 123 -0.66 20.53 23.57
N GLN A 124 -1.00 21.56 22.78
CA GLN A 124 -1.94 21.40 21.68
C GLN A 124 -1.44 20.38 20.64
N VAL A 125 -0.19 20.47 20.21
CA VAL A 125 0.39 19.54 19.23
C VAL A 125 0.50 18.13 19.81
N ARG A 126 0.90 18.01 21.08
CA ARG A 126 1.01 16.71 21.77
C ARG A 126 -0.35 15.99 21.82
N ASP A 127 -1.41 16.71 22.17
CA ASP A 127 -2.72 16.12 22.34
C ASP A 127 -3.29 15.66 20.98
N VAL A 128 -3.13 16.47 19.92
CA VAL A 128 -3.48 16.09 18.54
C VAL A 128 -2.69 14.87 18.08
N LEU A 129 -1.38 14.82 18.32
CA LEU A 129 -0.56 13.67 17.93
C LEU A 129 -0.95 12.41 18.70
N ARG A 130 -1.33 12.54 19.98
CA ARG A 130 -1.74 11.42 20.82
C ARG A 130 -3.08 10.84 20.36
N GLU A 131 -4.03 11.70 20.03
CA GLU A 131 -5.31 11.30 19.44
C GLU A 131 -5.11 10.59 18.10
N ALA A 132 -4.33 11.18 17.19
CA ALA A 132 -4.02 10.58 15.90
C ALA A 132 -3.32 9.21 16.03
N ASN A 133 -2.41 9.05 17.00
CA ASN A 133 -1.75 7.77 17.26
C ASN A 133 -2.75 6.72 17.78
N ALA A 134 -3.64 7.09 18.69
CA ALA A 134 -4.66 6.19 19.21
C ALA A 134 -5.60 5.70 18.10
N GLU A 135 -6.07 6.62 17.24
CA GLU A 135 -6.94 6.29 16.13
C GLU A 135 -6.24 5.39 15.10
N LEU A 136 -5.03 5.74 14.67
CA LEU A 136 -4.26 4.94 13.71
C LEU A 136 -3.93 3.54 14.27
N ARG A 137 -3.61 3.41 15.56
CA ARG A 137 -3.40 2.11 16.20
C ARG A 137 -4.66 1.28 16.21
N GLN A 138 -5.81 1.88 16.48
CA GLN A 138 -7.10 1.20 16.47
C GLN A 138 -7.43 0.70 15.06
N GLN A 139 -7.27 1.53 14.03
CA GLN A 139 -7.51 1.14 12.63
C GLN A 139 -6.57 -0.01 12.20
N VAL A 140 -5.26 0.11 12.49
CA VAL A 140 -4.28 -0.96 12.21
C VAL A 140 -4.61 -2.25 12.95
N TYR A 141 -5.11 -2.18 14.19
CA TYR A 141 -5.50 -3.35 14.98
C TYR A 141 -6.75 -4.04 14.42
N LEU A 142 -7.82 -3.29 14.15
CA LEU A 142 -9.05 -3.79 13.56
C LEU A 142 -8.76 -4.48 12.22
N ASN A 143 -7.98 -3.83 11.38
CA ASN A 143 -7.54 -4.35 10.09
C ASN A 143 -6.71 -5.64 10.22
N ARG A 144 -5.85 -5.77 11.24
CA ARG A 144 -5.10 -7.01 11.51
C ARG A 144 -6.00 -8.16 11.96
N VAL A 145 -7.06 -7.88 12.71
CA VAL A 145 -8.01 -8.88 13.19
C VAL A 145 -8.85 -9.41 12.04
N ASP A 146 -9.35 -8.52 11.17
CA ASP A 146 -10.11 -8.91 9.98
C ASP A 146 -9.28 -9.71 8.99
N ALA A 147 -7.97 -9.44 8.86
CA ALA A 147 -7.08 -10.23 8.02
C ALA A 147 -6.78 -11.66 8.54
N ARG A 148 -7.18 -12.00 9.78
CA ARG A 148 -7.02 -13.34 10.36
C ARG A 148 -8.30 -14.18 10.35
N ARG A 149 -9.45 -13.60 9.98
CA ARG A 149 -10.70 -14.32 9.73
C ARG A 149 -10.77 -14.79 8.28
#